data_AF-A0A967VVZ3-F1
#
_entry.id   AF-A0A967VVZ3-F1
#
_cell.length_a   1.000
_cell.length_b   1.000
_cell.length_c   1.000
_cell.angle_alpha   90.00
_cell.angle_beta   90.00
_cell.angle_gamma   90.00
#
_symmetry.space_group_name_H-M   'P 1'
#
loop_
_entity.id
_entity.type
_entity.pdbx_description
1 polymer ?
#
loop_
_entity_poly.entity_id
_entity_poly.type
_entity_poly.pdbx_seq_one_letter_code
_entity_poly.pdbx_strand_id
1 'polypeptide(L)' 'QYPEIMGTLSYGDILRCSQVDAIVLATPAIEHFSMALRALQMGKDVFVEKPLALSVSDAEMLVKIAKNHKSAF' A
#
# COMPACT_ATOMS: atom_id res chain seq x y z
N GLN A 1 20.70 6.22 -9.65
CA GLN A 1 19.44 6.18 -10.43
C GLN A 1 19.31 4.80 -11.04
N TYR A 2 18.09 4.25 -11.12
CA TYR A 2 17.84 2.91 -11.69
C TYR A 2 17.13 3.08 -13.05
N PRO A 3 17.84 3.20 -14.18
CA PRO A 3 17.23 3.53 -15.47
C PRO A 3 16.39 2.40 -16.05
N GLU A 4 16.65 1.15 -15.65
CA GLU A 4 15.95 -0.06 -16.13
C GLU A 4 14.60 -0.30 -15.43
N ILE A 5 14.24 0.49 -14.41
CA ILE A 5 12.97 0.31 -13.70
C ILE A 5 11.85 1.02 -14.45
N MET A 6 10.71 0.35 -14.54
CA MET A 6 9.50 0.97 -15.04
C MET A 6 8.97 1.98 -14.00
N GLY A 7 8.91 3.25 -14.40
CA GLY A 7 8.27 4.31 -13.63
C GLY A 7 6.89 4.65 -14.17
N THR A 8 6.00 5.14 -13.31
CA THR A 8 4.72 5.74 -13.68
C THR A 8 4.46 6.96 -12.80
N LEU A 9 3.61 7.87 -13.29
CA LEU A 9 3.10 9.03 -12.53
C LEU A 9 1.74 8.75 -11.87
N SER A 10 1.16 7.56 -12.08
CA SER A 10 -0.16 7.18 -11.58
C SER A 10 -0.06 6.00 -10.63
N TYR A 11 -0.47 6.22 -9.37
CA TYR A 11 -0.60 5.14 -8.39
C TYR A 11 -1.62 4.07 -8.84
N GLY A 12 -2.65 4.47 -9.59
CA GLY A 12 -3.65 3.54 -10.13
C GLY A 12 -3.07 2.50 -11.08
N ASP A 13 -2.00 2.84 -11.79
CA ASP A 13 -1.35 1.93 -12.74
C ASP A 13 -0.65 0.79 -11.97
N ILE A 14 0.02 1.13 -10.86
CA ILE A 14 0.65 0.15 -9.97
C ILE A 14 -0.38 -0.79 -9.35
N LEU A 15 -1.51 -0.25 -8.89
CA LEU A 15 -2.59 -1.05 -8.29
C LEU A 15 -3.17 -2.10 -9.25
N ARG A 16 -3.30 -1.75 -10.54
CA ARG A 16 -3.87 -2.62 -11.58
C ARG A 16 -2.83 -3.50 -12.26
N CYS A 17 -1.54 -3.27 -12.00
CA CYS A 17 -0.47 -4.06 -12.59
C CYS A 17 -0.48 -5.47 -11.99
N SER A 18 -0.73 -6.47 -12.84
CA SER A 18 -0.73 -7.88 -12.43
C SER A 18 0.66 -8.42 -12.09
N GLN A 19 1.73 -7.73 -12.52
CA GLN A 19 3.12 -8.10 -12.25
C GLN A 19 3.65 -7.56 -10.91
N VAL A 20 2.87 -6.74 -10.19
CA VAL A 20 3.26 -6.19 -8.89
C VAL A 20 2.55 -6.97 -7.80
N ASP A 21 3.29 -7.68 -6.96
CA ASP A 21 2.70 -8.44 -5.85
C ASP A 21 2.54 -7.58 -4.57
N ALA A 22 3.52 -6.69 -4.33
CA ALA A 22 3.63 -5.88 -3.11
C ALA A 22 3.95 -4.42 -3.40
N ILE A 23 3.56 -3.52 -2.49
CA ILE A 23 3.78 -2.08 -2.57
C ILE A 23 4.45 -1.58 -1.29
N VAL A 24 5.50 -0.78 -1.43
CA VAL A 24 6.13 -0.03 -0.33
C VAL A 24 5.69 1.42 -0.41
N LEU A 25 5.02 1.91 0.63
CA LEU A 25 4.54 3.30 0.73
C LEU A 25 5.49 4.12 1.60
N ALA A 26 6.21 5.04 0.96
CA ALA A 26 7.06 6.05 1.59
C ALA A 26 6.61 7.48 1.22
N THR A 27 5.30 7.67 1.13
CA THR A 27 4.65 8.95 0.82
C THR A 27 4.49 9.78 2.11
N PRO A 28 3.95 11.01 2.06
CA PRO A 28 3.57 11.71 3.28
C PRO A 28 2.57 10.90 4.12
N ALA A 29 2.71 10.94 5.44
CA ALA A 29 1.93 10.12 6.38
C ALA A 29 0.40 10.28 6.28
N ILE A 30 -0.06 11.46 5.85
CA ILE A 30 -1.49 11.73 5.63
C ILE A 30 -2.11 10.86 4.53
N GLU A 31 -1.30 10.35 3.61
CA GLU A 31 -1.75 9.53 2.48
C GLU A 31 -1.74 8.03 2.80
N HIS A 32 -0.93 7.61 3.78
CA HIS A 32 -0.66 6.21 4.11
C HIS A 32 -1.93 5.37 4.25
N PHE A 33 -2.91 5.84 5.04
CA PHE A 33 -4.14 5.08 5.26
C PHE A 33 -4.91 4.83 3.96
N SER A 34 -5.18 5.89 3.20
CA SER A 34 -5.98 5.78 1.98
C SER A 34 -5.30 4.97 0.88
N MET A 35 -3.97 5.07 0.76
CA MET A 35 -3.20 4.29 -0.20
C MET A 35 -3.11 2.82 0.22
N ALA A 36 -2.74 2.54 1.47
CA ALA A 36 -2.64 1.17 1.97
C ALA A 36 -3.98 0.44 1.88
N LEU A 37 -5.09 1.11 2.24
CA LEU A 37 -6.44 0.55 2.12
C LEU A 37 -6.74 0.12 0.68
N ARG A 38 -6.45 0.98 -0.30
CA ARG A 38 -6.70 0.69 -1.73
C ARG A 38 -5.84 -0.46 -2.23
N ALA A 39 -4.57 -0.52 -1.83
CA ALA A 39 -3.68 -1.61 -2.21
C ALA A 39 -4.12 -2.95 -1.63
N LEU A 40 -4.46 -3.00 -0.34
CA LEU A 40 -5.00 -4.21 0.31
C LEU A 40 -6.30 -4.68 -0.36
N GLN A 41 -7.21 -3.76 -0.69
CA GLN A 41 -8.45 -4.08 -1.40
C GLN A 41 -8.24 -4.64 -2.81
N MET A 42 -7.13 -4.27 -3.47
CA MET A 42 -6.70 -4.84 -4.75
C MET A 42 -5.90 -6.14 -4.57
N GLY A 43 -5.78 -6.65 -3.35
CA GLY A 43 -5.09 -7.89 -3.03
C GLY A 43 -3.57 -7.78 -3.05
N LYS A 44 -3.01 -6.56 -3.00
CA LYS A 44 -1.55 -6.34 -2.93
C LYS A 44 -1.08 -6.40 -1.48
N ASP A 45 0.11 -6.98 -1.27
CA ASP A 45 0.83 -6.82 -0.01
C ASP A 45 1.29 -5.37 0.14
N VAL A 46 1.33 -4.85 1.37
CA VAL A 46 1.69 -3.46 1.60
C VAL A 46 2.60 -3.32 2.80
N PHE A 47 3.77 -2.71 2.58
CA PHE A 47 4.59 -2.14 3.64
C PHE A 47 4.36 -0.63 3.68
N VAL A 48 4.20 -0.07 4.87
CA VAL A 48 3.98 1.38 5.07
C VAL A 48 5.07 1.91 5.98
N GLU A 49 5.79 2.93 5.53
CA GLU A 49 6.75 3.64 6.38
C GLU A 49 6.04 4.29 7.57
N LYS A 50 6.76 4.48 8.68
CA LYS A 50 6.15 5.02 9.89
C LYS A 50 5.74 6.50 9.71
N PRO A 51 4.65 6.94 10.37
CA PRO A 51 3.65 6.12 11.07
C PRO A 51 2.69 5.42 10.08
N LEU A 52 2.18 4.23 10.44
CA LEU A 52 1.22 3.46 9.62
C LEU A 52 -0.02 4.28 9.21
N ALA A 53 -0.57 5.06 10.14
CA ALA A 53 -1.66 6.01 9.93
C ALA A 53 -1.56 7.13 10.97
N LEU A 54 -2.34 8.20 10.78
CA LEU A 54 -2.40 9.33 11.73
C LEU A 54 -3.32 9.07 12.93
N SER A 55 -4.16 8.03 12.87
CA SER A 55 -5.04 7.62 13.97
C SER A 55 -4.90 6.12 14.24
N VAL A 56 -5.13 5.72 15.50
CA VAL A 56 -5.12 4.31 15.90
C VAL A 56 -6.26 3.55 15.22
N SER A 57 -7.44 4.14 15.10
CA SER A 57 -8.59 3.51 14.44
C SER A 57 -8.32 3.18 12.97
N ASP A 58 -7.63 4.07 12.26
CA ASP A 58 -7.26 3.84 10.86
C ASP A 58 -6.22 2.70 10.75
N ALA A 59 -5.23 2.70 11.64
CA ALA A 59 -4.24 1.64 11.71
C ALA A 59 -4.88 0.27 12.03
N GLU A 60 -5.80 0.21 13.00
CA GLU A 60 -6.55 -1.01 13.36
C GLU A 60 -7.39 -1.52 12.19
N MET A 61 -8.01 -0.61 11.43
CA MET A 61 -8.77 -0.96 10.23
C MET A 61 -7.88 -1.62 9.17
N LEU A 62 -6.68 -1.06 8.90
CA LEU A 62 -5.73 -1.66 7.97
C LEU A 62 -5.31 -3.06 8.41
N VAL A 63 -4.97 -3.24 9.70
CA VAL A 63 -4.59 -4.55 10.26
C VAL A 63 -5.74 -5.56 10.13
N LYS A 64 -6.98 -5.14 10.38
CA LYS A 64 -8.15 -6.00 10.23
C LYS A 64 -8.35 -6.45 8.78
N ILE A 65 -8.20 -5.53 7.83
CA ILE A 65 -8.36 -5.83 6.40
C ILE A 65 -7.24 -6.77 5.94
N ALA A 66 -6.00 -6.48 6.30
CA ALA A 66 -4.86 -7.31 5.96
C ALA A 66 -5.01 -8.76 6.45
N LYS A 67 -5.45 -8.96 7.70
CA LYS A 67 -5.71 -10.30 8.26
C LYS A 67 -6.79 -11.09 7.52
N ASN A 68 -7.76 -10.40 6.93
CA ASN A 68 -8.84 -11.03 6.17
C ASN A 68 -8.43 -11.36 4.74
N HIS A 69 -7.31 -10.81 4.26
CA HIS A 69 -6.71 -11.14 2.98
C HIS A 69 -5.64 -12.22 3.16
N LYS A 70 -5.44 -13.08 2.16
CA LYS A 70 -4.36 -14.09 2.12
C LYS A 70 -2.98 -13.47 1.84
N SER A 71 -2.81 -12.19 2.13
CA SER A 71 -1.63 -11.38 1.82
C SER A 71 -0.91 -11.07 3.15
N ALA A 72 0.42 -11.20 3.20
CA ALA A 72 1.19 -11.05 4.43
C ALA A 72 1.37 -9.56 4.78
N PHE A 73 1.17 -9.22 6.06
CA PHE A 73 1.34 -7.86 6.60
C PHE A 73 2.64 -7.75 7.40
#